data_AF-A0A1H4RE89-F1
#
_entry.id   AF-A0A1H4RE89-F1
#
_cell.length_a   1.000
_cell.length_b   1.000
_cell.length_c   1.000
_cell.angle_alpha   90.00
_cell.angle_beta   90.00
_cell.angle_gamma   90.00
#
_symmetry.space_group_name_H-M   'P 1'
#
loop_
_entity.id
_entity.type
_entity.pdbx_description
1 polymer ?
#
loop_
_entity_poly.entity_id
_entity_poly.type
_entity_poly.pdbx_seq_one_letter_code
_entity_poly.pdbx_strand_id
1 'polypeptide(L)'
;MRKAISIGLCLALAGCVTPRQESSGDLKVRSEQAAAACRAQPLTTYVARAQCLNDAALISAPTVENPELYRHVLASRVEIAARIDRKEITPAEGARQYDKIQSQLVRQPPSDQGVEQQ
;
A
#
# COMPACT_ATOMS: atom_id res chain seq x y z
N MET A 1 -3.18 -65.84 0.18
CA MET A 1 -1.91 -65.17 0.53
C MET A 1 -1.16 -64.82 -0.75
N ARG A 2 -1.03 -63.53 -1.07
CA ARG A 2 0.04 -62.90 -1.86
C ARG A 2 -0.24 -61.40 -1.90
N LYS A 3 0.44 -60.68 -1.00
CA LYS A 3 0.46 -59.22 -0.94
C LYS A 3 1.35 -58.74 -2.09
N ALA A 4 0.80 -58.00 -3.04
CA ALA A 4 1.59 -57.24 -4.00
C ALA A 4 1.45 -55.77 -3.63
N ILE A 5 2.49 -55.27 -2.97
CA ILE A 5 2.71 -53.86 -2.66
C ILE A 5 3.16 -53.20 -3.96
N SER A 6 2.33 -52.34 -4.52
CA SER A 6 2.69 -51.48 -5.65
C SER A 6 2.86 -50.06 -5.13
N ILE A 7 4.03 -49.82 -4.55
CA ILE A 7 4.59 -48.47 -4.37
C ILE A 7 4.89 -47.96 -5.77
N GLY A 8 4.18 -46.93 -6.21
CA GLY A 8 4.31 -46.44 -7.57
C GLY A 8 3.88 -44.99 -7.70
N LEU A 9 4.88 -44.11 -7.68
CA LEU A 9 4.90 -42.85 -8.44
C LEU A 9 4.29 -41.60 -7.76
N CYS A 10 4.89 -41.21 -6.62
CA CYS A 10 4.98 -39.79 -6.27
C CYS A 10 5.95 -39.08 -7.24
N LEU A 11 5.49 -38.80 -8.46
CA LEU A 11 6.19 -37.91 -9.38
C LEU A 11 6.05 -36.49 -8.86
N ALA A 12 7.18 -35.98 -8.40
CA ALA A 12 7.41 -34.62 -7.96
C ALA A 12 7.00 -33.62 -9.05
N LEU A 13 5.78 -33.11 -8.95
CA LEU A 13 5.46 -31.74 -9.37
C LEU A 13 5.84 -30.81 -8.22
N ALA A 14 7.10 -30.85 -7.80
CA ALA A 14 7.74 -29.69 -7.20
C ALA A 14 7.96 -28.70 -8.35
N GLY A 15 6.86 -28.11 -8.83
CA GLY A 15 6.93 -26.96 -9.72
C GLY A 15 7.76 -25.93 -8.98
N CYS A 16 8.89 -25.56 -9.58
CA CYS A 16 9.72 -24.46 -9.13
C CYS A 16 8.81 -23.25 -8.97
N VAL A 17 8.39 -22.95 -7.73
CA VAL A 17 7.84 -21.65 -7.41
C VAL A 17 9.05 -20.73 -7.40
N THR A 18 9.47 -20.28 -8.58
CA THR A 18 10.48 -19.23 -8.68
C THR A 18 9.85 -18.03 -7.98
N PRO A 19 10.39 -17.56 -6.84
CA PRO A 19 9.86 -16.35 -6.23
C PRO A 19 10.03 -15.25 -7.28
N ARG A 20 8.92 -14.80 -7.86
CA ARG A 20 8.93 -13.65 -8.75
C ARG A 20 9.35 -12.47 -7.90
N GLN A 21 10.63 -12.12 -8.00
CA GLN A 21 11.16 -10.91 -7.37
C GLN A 21 10.52 -9.73 -8.10
N GLU A 22 9.43 -9.20 -7.53
CA GLU A 22 8.75 -8.04 -8.10
C GLU A 22 9.71 -6.85 -8.09
N SER A 23 9.84 -6.20 -9.26
CA SER A 23 10.66 -5.00 -9.35
C SER A 23 9.92 -3.82 -8.71
N SER A 24 10.67 -2.80 -8.26
CA SER A 24 10.08 -1.55 -7.78
C SER A 24 9.18 -0.88 -8.83
N GLY A 25 9.47 -1.10 -10.12
CA GLY A 25 8.62 -0.64 -11.23
C GLY A 25 7.27 -1.35 -11.26
N ASP A 26 7.25 -2.67 -11.10
CA ASP A 26 6.02 -3.46 -11.08
C ASP A 26 5.11 -3.06 -9.91
N LEU A 27 5.69 -2.84 -8.72
CA LEU A 27 4.94 -2.40 -7.54
C LEU A 27 4.28 -1.03 -7.73
N LYS A 28 4.97 -0.10 -8.39
CA LYS A 28 4.40 1.22 -8.73
C LYS A 28 3.23 1.11 -9.70
N VAL A 29 3.39 0.33 -10.78
CA VAL A 29 2.32 0.11 -11.76
C VAL A 29 1.09 -0.53 -11.11
N ARG A 30 1.28 -1.54 -10.25
CA ARG A 30 0.18 -2.19 -9.52
C ARG A 30 -0.54 -1.23 -8.57
N SER A 31 0.21 -0.40 -7.85
CA SER A 31 -0.33 0.65 -6.99
C SER A 31 -1.20 1.63 -7.78
N GLU A 32 -0.73 2.07 -8.96
CA GLU A 32 -1.50 2.97 -9.84
C GLU A 32 -2.77 2.32 -10.39
N GLN A 33 -2.70 1.05 -10.81
CA GLN A 33 -3.86 0.28 -11.26
C GLN A 33 -4.90 0.11 -10.15
N ALA A 34 -4.47 -0.23 -8.94
CA ALA A 34 -5.36 -0.34 -7.77
C ALA A 34 -5.99 1.03 -7.44
N ALA A 35 -5.21 2.11 -7.49
CA ALA A 35 -5.73 3.46 -7.27
C ALA A 35 -6.76 3.86 -8.35
N ALA A 36 -6.55 3.50 -9.61
CA ALA A 36 -7.52 3.71 -10.68
C ALA A 36 -8.83 2.95 -10.43
N ALA A 37 -8.75 1.69 -9.98
CA ALA A 37 -9.92 0.89 -9.60
C ALA A 37 -10.69 1.56 -8.44
N CYS A 38 -10.00 2.04 -7.40
CA CYS A 38 -10.62 2.79 -6.31
C CYS A 38 -11.34 4.06 -6.77
N ARG A 39 -10.80 4.77 -7.78
CA ARG A 39 -11.45 5.96 -8.34
C ARG A 39 -12.75 5.59 -9.08
N ALA A 40 -12.75 4.48 -9.81
CA ALA A 40 -13.90 3.99 -10.56
C ALA A 40 -15.01 3.39 -9.66
N GLN A 41 -14.67 2.94 -8.46
CA GLN A 41 -15.66 2.40 -7.52
C GLN A 41 -16.63 3.48 -7.01
N PRO A 42 -17.94 3.15 -6.88
CA PRO A 42 -18.96 4.05 -6.35
C PRO A 42 -18.93 4.09 -4.81
N LEU A 43 -17.77 4.41 -4.24
CA LEU A 43 -17.59 4.57 -2.80
C LEU A 43 -18.35 5.82 -2.33
N THR A 44 -19.24 5.63 -1.35
CA THR A 44 -20.24 6.62 -0.91
C THR A 44 -19.72 7.62 0.11
N THR A 45 -18.61 7.32 0.78
CA THR A 45 -17.98 8.21 1.77
C THR A 45 -16.57 8.58 1.36
N TYR A 46 -16.12 9.75 1.80
CA TYR A 46 -14.74 10.17 1.58
C TYR A 46 -13.77 9.23 2.33
N VAL A 47 -14.14 8.77 3.53
CA VAL A 47 -13.32 7.80 4.30
C VAL A 47 -13.13 6.50 3.53
N ALA A 48 -14.19 5.92 2.95
CA ALA A 48 -14.07 4.68 2.18
C ALA A 48 -13.15 4.86 0.97
N ARG A 49 -13.26 6.02 0.29
CA ARG A 49 -12.36 6.36 -0.82
C ARG A 49 -10.91 6.54 -0.37
N ALA A 50 -10.68 7.20 0.77
CA ALA A 50 -9.35 7.37 1.34
C ALA A 50 -8.71 6.03 1.72
N GLN A 51 -9.46 5.13 2.35
CA GLN A 51 -9.01 3.78 2.70
C GLN A 51 -8.61 2.99 1.46
N CYS A 52 -9.47 2.93 0.44
CA CYS A 52 -9.15 2.23 -0.81
C CYS A 52 -7.87 2.78 -1.46
N LEU A 53 -7.73 4.10 -1.54
CA LEU A 53 -6.54 4.73 -2.10
C LEU A 53 -5.29 4.51 -1.25
N ASN A 54 -5.43 4.33 0.06
CA ASN A 54 -4.33 4.00 0.95
C ASN A 54 -3.90 2.54 0.78
N ASP A 55 -4.84 1.61 0.67
CA ASP A 55 -4.55 0.20 0.42
C ASP A 55 -3.82 0.02 -0.92
N ALA A 56 -4.24 0.76 -1.95
CA ALA A 56 -3.54 0.82 -3.23
C ALA A 56 -2.10 1.36 -3.07
N ALA A 57 -1.94 2.47 -2.35
CA ALA A 57 -0.65 3.10 -2.08
C ALA A 57 0.33 2.17 -1.33
N LEU A 58 -0.18 1.36 -0.40
CA LEU A 58 0.62 0.41 0.38
C LEU A 58 1.30 -0.67 -0.48
N ILE A 59 0.76 -0.99 -1.67
CA ILE A 59 1.41 -1.91 -2.63
C ILE A 59 2.81 -1.40 -3.00
N SER A 60 2.95 -0.08 -3.18
CA SER A 60 4.21 0.57 -3.51
C SER A 60 5.03 1.02 -2.29
N ALA A 61 4.55 0.78 -1.06
CA ALA A 61 5.24 1.21 0.15
C ALA A 61 6.69 0.71 0.27
N PRO A 62 7.07 -0.50 -0.18
CA PRO A 62 8.48 -0.93 -0.14
C PRO A 62 9.43 -0.09 -1.01
N THR A 63 8.89 0.74 -1.91
CA THR A 63 9.67 1.57 -2.83
C THR A 63 9.87 3.00 -2.32
N VAL A 64 9.32 3.35 -1.15
CA VAL A 64 9.40 4.68 -0.57
C VAL A 64 10.63 4.80 0.34
N GLU A 65 11.28 5.94 0.29
CA GLU A 65 12.52 6.19 1.05
C GLU A 65 12.27 6.33 2.56
N ASN A 66 11.13 6.91 2.95
CA ASN A 66 10.75 7.11 4.35
C ASN A 66 9.37 6.48 4.64
N PRO A 67 9.32 5.20 5.07
CA PRO A 67 8.06 4.47 5.26
C PRO A 67 7.21 4.99 6.43
N GLU A 68 7.82 5.50 7.50
CA GLU A 68 7.06 6.06 8.63
C GLU A 68 6.38 7.36 8.26
N LEU A 69 7.09 8.27 7.59
CA LEU A 69 6.49 9.49 7.08
C LEU A 69 5.41 9.19 6.04
N TYR A 70 5.62 8.17 5.20
CA TYR A 70 4.62 7.71 4.24
C TYR A 70 3.34 7.24 4.94
N ARG A 71 3.45 6.41 5.98
CA ARG A 71 2.29 5.98 6.78
C ARG A 71 1.58 7.15 7.44
N HIS A 72 2.32 8.13 7.96
CA HIS A 72 1.73 9.35 8.53
C HIS A 72 0.88 10.09 7.50
N VAL A 73 1.38 10.29 6.28
CA VAL A 73 0.62 10.93 5.20
C VAL A 73 -0.64 10.14 4.85
N LEU A 74 -0.56 8.81 4.76
CA LEU A 74 -1.73 7.97 4.51
C LEU A 74 -2.78 8.10 5.65
N ALA A 75 -2.35 8.10 6.92
CA ALA A 75 -3.25 8.30 8.05
C ALA A 75 -3.96 9.66 7.98
N SER A 76 -3.22 10.74 7.69
CA SER A 76 -3.79 12.07 7.52
C SER A 76 -4.84 12.14 6.40
N ARG A 77 -4.70 11.36 5.33
CA ARG A 77 -5.74 11.26 4.28
C ARG A 77 -7.08 10.82 4.86
N VAL A 78 -7.08 9.82 5.73
CA VAL A 78 -8.29 9.26 6.35
C VAL A 78 -8.90 10.26 7.34
N GLU A 79 -8.07 10.93 8.14
CA GLU A 79 -8.53 11.96 9.07
C GLU A 79 -9.20 13.13 8.35
N ILE A 80 -8.56 13.65 7.28
CA ILE A 80 -9.12 14.70 6.43
C ILE A 80 -10.43 14.23 5.81
N ALA A 81 -10.47 13.02 5.27
CA ALA A 81 -11.67 12.44 4.69
C ALA A 81 -12.82 12.34 5.70
N ALA A 82 -12.53 11.94 6.94
CA ALA A 82 -13.51 11.88 8.02
C ALA A 82 -14.07 13.27 8.37
N ARG A 83 -13.24 14.32 8.33
CA ARG A 83 -13.69 15.70 8.53
C ARG A 83 -14.57 16.19 7.39
N ILE A 84 -14.31 15.78 6.15
CA ILE A 84 -15.17 16.07 4.99
C ILE A 84 -16.52 15.36 5.13
N ASP A 85 -16.52 14.07 5.48
CA ASP A 85 -17.76 13.30 5.70
C ASP A 85 -18.63 13.93 6.81
N ARG A 86 -18.00 14.43 7.87
CA ARG A 86 -18.67 15.18 8.95
C ARG A 86 -19.01 16.64 8.59
N LYS A 87 -18.69 17.09 7.38
CA LYS A 87 -18.90 18.47 6.88
C LYS A 87 -18.19 19.56 7.69
N GLU A 88 -17.13 19.20 8.42
CA GLU A 88 -16.29 20.14 9.17
C GLU A 88 -15.41 20.97 8.23
N ILE A 89 -15.07 20.41 7.06
CA ILE A 89 -14.32 21.08 5.99
C ILE A 89 -14.92 20.71 4.63
N THR A 90 -14.65 21.54 3.61
CA THR A 90 -15.02 21.24 2.23
C THR A 90 -14.03 20.27 1.58
N PRO A 91 -14.42 19.53 0.52
CA PRO A 91 -13.49 18.69 -0.23
C PRO A 91 -12.27 19.45 -0.78
N ALA A 92 -12.49 20.68 -1.25
CA ALA A 92 -11.41 21.54 -1.77
C ALA A 92 -10.42 21.95 -0.67
N GLU A 93 -10.90 22.22 0.55
CA GLU A 93 -10.05 22.50 1.70
C GLU A 93 -9.28 21.25 2.14
N GLY A 94 -9.93 20.10 2.17
CA GLY A 94 -9.27 18.82 2.47
C GLY A 94 -8.16 18.49 1.47
N ALA A 95 -8.37 18.72 0.17
CA ALA A 95 -7.36 18.54 -0.86
C ALA A 95 -6.12 19.42 -0.60
N ARG A 96 -6.31 20.72 -0.30
CA ARG A 96 -5.21 21.63 0.04
C ARG A 96 -4.43 21.19 1.28
N GLN A 97 -5.14 20.74 2.33
CA GLN A 97 -4.49 20.25 3.55
C GLN A 97 -3.67 19.00 3.28
N TYR A 98 -4.21 18.08 2.50
CA TYR A 98 -3.51 16.86 2.12
C TYR A 98 -2.27 17.14 1.26
N ASP A 99 -2.37 18.02 0.26
CA ASP A 99 -1.22 18.42 -0.58
C ASP A 99 -0.09 19.04 0.25
N LYS A 100 -0.46 19.87 1.25
CA LYS A 100 0.52 20.44 2.19
C LYS A 100 1.25 19.36 2.98
N ILE A 101 0.54 18.35 3.47
CA ILE A 101 1.13 17.22 4.21
C ILE A 101 2.02 16.38 3.27
N GLN A 102 1.53 16.07 2.07
CA GLN A 102 2.29 15.30 1.08
C GLN A 102 3.57 16.02 0.66
N SER A 103 3.58 17.35 0.56
CA SER A 103 4.80 18.11 0.24
C SER A 103 5.92 17.95 1.28
N GLN A 104 5.60 17.53 2.51
CA GLN A 104 6.58 17.26 3.55
C GLN A 104 7.40 15.99 3.26
N LEU A 105 6.82 15.00 2.56
CA LEU A 105 7.53 13.78 2.13
C LEU A 105 8.75 14.08 1.25
N VAL A 106 8.70 15.16 0.47
CA VAL A 106 9.78 15.55 -0.44
C VAL A 106 10.84 16.40 0.27
N ARG A 107 10.50 17.00 1.42
CA ARG A 107 11.34 17.99 2.12
C ARG A 107 12.07 17.44 3.33
N GLN A 108 11.58 16.37 3.95
CA GLN A 108 12.25 15.77 5.09
C GLN A 108 13.29 14.74 4.62
N PRO A 109 14.59 14.93 4.92
CA PRO A 109 15.55 13.87 4.74
C PRO A 109 15.16 12.67 5.63
N PRO A 110 15.55 11.44 5.25
CA PRO A 110 15.36 10.29 6.14
C PRO A 110 15.98 10.63 7.49
N SER A 111 15.20 10.50 8.56
CA SER A 111 15.71 10.68 9.91
C SER A 111 16.68 9.53 10.19
N ASP A 112 17.97 9.85 10.37
CA ASP A 112 18.96 8.96 10.99
C ASP A 112 18.49 8.65 12.42
N GLN A 113 17.57 7.70 12.57
CA GLN A 113 17.34 7.01 13.83
C GLN A 113 18.00 5.64 13.74
N GLY A 114 19.32 5.68 13.91
CA GLY A 114 20.21 4.53 13.88
C GLY A 114 21.64 4.87 14.30
N VAL A 115 21.84 5.87 15.16
CA VAL A 115 23.09 6.04 15.90
C VAL A 115 22.74 6.05 17.38
N GLU A 116 23.46 5.21 18.13
CA GLU A 116 23.46 4.92 19.58
C GLU A 116 22.95 3.51 19.94
N GLN A 117 23.69 2.59 20.54
CA GLN A 117 25.09 2.49 21.00
C GLN A 117 25.39 0.98 21.19
N GLN A 118 26.60 0.54 20.80
CA GLN A 118 27.49 -0.32 21.60
C GLN A 118 28.84 -0.48 20.91
#